data_AF-A0A948VLB8-F1
#
_entry.id   AF-A0A948VLB8-F1
#
_cell.length_a   1.000
_cell.length_b   1.000
_cell.length_c   1.000
_cell.angle_alpha   90.00
_cell.angle_beta   90.00
_cell.angle_gamma   90.00
#
_symmetry.space_group_name_H-M   'P 1'
#
loop_
_entity.id
_entity.type
_entity.pdbx_description
1 polymer ?
#
loop_
_entity_poly.entity_id
_entity_poly.type
_entity_poly.pdbx_seq_one_letter_code
_entity_poly.pdbx_strand_id
1 'polypeptide(L)'
;MKKARILIIIAVLALVFLGGVFLWFWSLGSVPKTQNSELKLAINQGAVYLTRGGGFEEQARSGMELMVGDKLRTGKGSTASVLAYGMADLRLDQNTEIIIE
;
A
#
# COMPACT_ATOMS: atom_id res chain seq x y z
N MET A 1 33.99 -36.77 -35.73
CA MET A 1 34.42 -35.99 -34.55
C MET A 1 34.08 -34.49 -34.63
N LYS A 2 34.31 -33.77 -35.74
CA LYS A 2 34.02 -32.32 -35.83
C LYS A 2 32.52 -31.96 -35.70
N LYS A 3 31.63 -32.75 -36.30
CA LYS A 3 30.17 -32.53 -36.24
C LYS A 3 29.58 -32.69 -34.83
N ALA A 4 30.10 -33.64 -34.05
CA ALA A 4 29.70 -33.85 -32.65
C ALA A 4 30.08 -32.66 -31.76
N ARG A 5 31.27 -32.07 -31.97
CA ARG A 5 31.70 -30.87 -31.23
C ARG A 5 30.81 -29.66 -31.52
N ILE A 6 30.39 -29.49 -32.78
CA ILE A 6 29.48 -28.40 -33.18
C ILE A 6 28.10 -28.56 -32.52
N LEU A 7 27.56 -29.78 -32.50
CA LEU A 7 26.28 -30.06 -31.84
C LEU A 7 26.32 -29.79 -30.32
N ILE A 8 27.43 -30.14 -29.66
CA ILE A 8 27.60 -29.86 -28.22
C ILE A 8 27.63 -28.35 -27.96
N ILE A 9 28.35 -27.58 -28.79
CA ILE A 9 28.40 -26.11 -28.64
C ILE A 9 27.01 -25.48 -28.80
N ILE A 10 26.24 -25.93 -29.79
CA ILE A 10 24.87 -25.44 -30.02
C ILE A 10 23.96 -25.78 -28.83
N ALA A 11 24.06 -27.00 -28.29
CA ALA A 11 23.27 -27.40 -27.13
C ALA A 11 23.59 -26.57 -25.88
N VAL A 12 24.86 -26.27 -25.64
CA VAL A 12 25.29 -25.42 -24.52
C VAL A 12 24.79 -23.98 -24.68
N LEU A 13 24.91 -23.41 -25.89
CA LEU A 13 24.40 -22.06 -26.19
C LEU A 13 22.88 -21.96 -26.00
N ALA A 14 22.13 -22.97 -26.46
CA ALA A 14 20.68 -23.02 -26.26
C ALA A 14 20.31 -23.08 -24.77
N LEU A 15 21.06 -23.84 -23.97
CA LEU A 15 20.80 -23.99 -22.54
C LEU A 15 21.10 -22.69 -21.77
N VAL A 16 22.17 -21.98 -22.12
CA VAL A 16 22.48 -20.65 -21.56
C VAL A 16 21.41 -19.63 -21.92
N PHE A 17 20.94 -19.64 -23.17
CA PHE A 17 19.89 -18.73 -23.62
C PHE A 17 18.56 -18.99 -22.89
N LEU A 18 18.14 -20.25 -22.78
CA LEU A 18 16.93 -20.64 -22.04
C LEU A 18 17.03 -20.28 -20.55
N GLY A 19 18.19 -20.51 -19.91
CA GLY A 19 18.42 -20.12 -18.53
C GLY A 19 18.35 -18.60 -18.32
N GLY A 20 18.93 -17.81 -19.23
CA GLY A 20 18.90 -16.36 -19.18
C GLY A 20 17.48 -15.79 -19.32
N VAL A 21 16.69 -16.31 -20.28
CA VAL A 21 15.30 -15.90 -20.48
C VAL A 21 14.43 -16.28 -19.29
N PHE A 22 14.66 -17.46 -18.70
CA PHE A 22 13.93 -17.91 -17.51
C PHE A 22 14.19 -17.01 -16.30
N LEU A 23 15.46 -16.65 -16.04
CA LEU A 23 15.83 -15.74 -14.96
C LEU A 23 15.27 -14.33 -15.18
N TRP A 24 15.28 -13.84 -16.42
CA TRP A 24 14.70 -12.54 -16.76
C TRP A 24 13.18 -12.49 -16.56
N PHE A 25 12.46 -13.57 -16.93
CA PHE A 25 11.02 -13.66 -16.72
C PHE A 25 10.64 -13.62 -15.23
N TRP A 26 11.42 -14.26 -14.37
CA TRP A 26 11.20 -14.22 -12.92
C TRP A 26 11.46 -12.83 -12.30
N SER A 27 12.28 -11.99 -12.94
CA SER A 27 12.50 -10.61 -12.48
C SER A 27 11.28 -9.70 -12.67
N LEU A 28 10.32 -10.07 -13.52
CA LEU A 28 9.09 -9.29 -13.76
C LEU A 28 7.96 -9.66 -12.77
N GLY A 29 8.10 -10.75 -12.02
CA GLY A 29 7.08 -11.27 -11.11
C GLY A 29 7.08 -10.64 -9.71
N SER A 30 8.06 -9.80 -9.37
CA SER A 30 8.02 -9.05 -8.12
C SER A 30 7.08 -7.86 -8.26
N VAL A 31 5.77 -8.12 -8.14
CA VAL A 31 4.78 -7.07 -7.90
C VAL A 31 5.27 -6.27 -6.70
N PRO A 32 5.55 -4.96 -6.82
CA PRO A 32 5.95 -4.18 -5.67
C PRO A 32 4.82 -4.24 -4.64
N LYS A 33 5.09 -4.87 -3.49
CA LYS A 33 4.26 -4.73 -2.29
C LYS A 33 4.44 -3.31 -1.80
N THR A 34 3.78 -2.35 -2.44
CA THR A 34 3.78 -0.97 -1.98
C THR A 34 2.55 -0.28 -2.53
N GLN A 35 1.39 -0.70 -2.04
CA GLN A 35 0.37 0.28 -1.74
C GLN A 35 0.43 0.49 -0.23
N ASN A 36 1.30 1.41 0.19
CA ASN A 36 0.91 2.25 1.31
C ASN A 36 -0.33 2.97 0.80
N SER A 37 -1.51 2.45 1.11
CA SER A 37 -2.74 3.18 0.88
C SER A 37 -2.62 4.44 1.72
N GLU A 38 -2.23 5.55 1.09
CA GLU A 38 -2.18 6.86 1.72
C GLU A 38 -3.61 7.22 2.12
N LEU A 39 -4.00 6.87 3.34
CA LEU A 39 -5.27 7.27 3.93
C LEU A 39 -5.09 8.70 4.41
N LYS A 40 -5.94 9.61 3.95
CA LYS A 40 -5.90 11.02 4.34
C LYS A 40 -7.17 11.41 5.06
N LEU A 41 -7.01 12.10 6.18
CA LEU A 41 -8.12 12.67 6.91
C LEU A 41 -8.53 14.00 6.27
N ALA A 42 -9.81 14.14 5.93
CA ALA A 42 -10.42 15.42 5.56
C ALA A 42 -11.44 15.81 6.63
N ILE A 43 -11.22 16.93 7.32
CA ILE A 43 -12.16 17.44 8.33
C ILE A 43 -13.10 18.44 7.65
N ASN A 44 -14.38 18.11 7.61
CA ASN A 44 -15.40 18.96 7.01
C ASN A 44 -15.92 20.00 8.02
N GLN A 45 -16.13 19.58 9.27
CA GLN A 45 -16.63 20.45 10.33
C GLN A 45 -16.25 19.94 11.72
N GLY A 46 -16.00 20.85 12.66
CA GLY A 46 -15.88 20.55 14.08
C GLY A 46 -14.54 19.91 14.50
N ALA A 47 -14.50 19.40 15.73
CA ALA A 47 -13.29 18.80 16.31
C ALA A 47 -13.23 17.29 16.04
N VAL A 48 -12.07 16.85 15.54
CA VAL A 48 -11.73 15.45 15.34
C VAL A 48 -10.45 15.18 16.14
N TYR A 49 -10.39 14.00 16.73
CA TYR A 49 -9.28 13.56 17.56
C TYR A 49 -8.65 12.31 16.94
N LEU A 50 -7.33 12.22 17.03
CA LEU A 50 -6.51 11.13 16.53
C LEU A 50 -5.70 10.56 17.70
N THR A 51 -5.64 9.24 17.79
CA THR A 51 -4.75 8.52 18.69
C THR A 51 -3.87 7.60 17.87
N ARG A 52 -2.57 7.90 17.81
CA ARG A 52 -1.60 7.10 17.04
C ARG A 52 -1.13 5.89 17.83
N GLY A 53 -1.33 4.69 17.28
CA GLY A 53 -0.80 3.44 17.85
C GLY A 53 -1.11 3.22 19.33
N GLY A 54 -2.29 3.65 19.80
CA GLY A 54 -2.70 3.54 21.21
C GLY A 54 -2.03 4.52 22.18
N GLY A 55 -1.35 5.55 21.67
CA GLY A 55 -0.73 6.61 22.45
C GLY A 55 -1.72 7.64 23.02
N PHE A 56 -1.27 8.89 23.13
CA PHE A 56 -2.13 9.99 23.59
C PHE A 56 -3.07 10.46 22.47
N GLU A 57 -4.28 10.86 22.86
CA GLU A 57 -5.24 11.47 21.96
C GLU A 57 -4.86 12.94 21.71
N GLU A 58 -4.73 13.31 20.44
CA GLU A 58 -4.44 14.66 19.98
C GLU A 58 -5.53 15.19 19.05
N GLN A 59 -5.68 16.51 18.96
CA GLN A 59 -6.62 17.10 18.00
C GLN A 59 -6.07 16.98 16.58
N ALA A 60 -6.82 16.29 15.73
CA ALA A 60 -6.45 16.04 14.34
C ALA A 60 -6.61 17.30 13.48
N ARG A 61 -5.92 17.30 12.34
CA ARG A 61 -5.99 18.33 11.31
C ARG A 61 -6.34 17.72 9.97
N SER A 62 -7.05 18.48 9.15
CA SER A 62 -7.34 18.08 7.77
C SER A 62 -6.03 17.96 6.97
N GLY A 63 -5.96 16.98 6.08
CA GLY A 63 -4.77 16.62 5.30
C GLY A 63 -3.78 15.72 6.04
N MET A 64 -4.03 15.33 7.29
CA MET A 64 -3.17 14.38 7.99
C MET A 64 -3.24 13.00 7.36
N GLU A 65 -2.08 12.36 7.24
CA GLU A 65 -1.97 10.96 6.85
C GLU A 65 -2.29 10.06 8.04
N LEU A 66 -3.05 9.02 7.77
CA LEU A 66 -3.51 8.02 8.72
C LEU A 66 -2.78 6.71 8.46
N MET A 67 -2.34 6.07 9.53
CA MET A 67 -1.63 4.81 9.50
C MET A 67 -2.48 3.68 10.08
N VAL A 68 -2.18 2.44 9.69
CA VAL A 68 -2.79 1.25 10.31
C VAL A 68 -2.50 1.26 11.82
N GLY A 69 -3.54 1.03 12.61
CA GLY A 69 -3.53 1.13 14.07
C GLY A 69 -3.87 2.51 14.63
N ASP A 70 -4.07 3.52 13.77
CA ASP A 70 -4.56 4.82 14.22
C ASP A 70 -6.05 4.74 14.57
N LYS A 71 -6.44 5.46 15.63
CA LYS A 71 -7.83 5.59 16.06
C LYS A 71 -8.31 7.03 15.86
N LEU A 72 -9.43 7.20 15.19
CA LEU A 72 -10.06 8.50 14.94
C LEU A 72 -11.38 8.59 15.70
N ARG A 73 -11.63 9.76 16.29
CA ARG A 73 -12.86 10.07 17.02
C ARG A 73 -13.40 11.44 16.62
N THR A 74 -14.64 11.49 16.16
CA THR A 74 -15.34 12.73 15.84
C THR A 74 -16.09 13.23 17.08
N GLY A 75 -15.98 14.53 17.40
CA GLY A 75 -16.73 15.15 18.47
C GLY A 75 -18.20 15.44 18.13
N LYS A 76 -18.94 16.02 19.07
CA LYS A 76 -20.33 16.47 18.85
C LYS A 76 -20.38 17.57 17.80
N GLY A 77 -21.31 17.46 16.84
CA GLY A 77 -21.46 18.43 15.75
C GLY A 77 -20.29 18.47 14.76
N SER A 78 -19.44 17.44 14.76
CA SER A 78 -18.32 17.33 13.82
C SER A 78 -18.62 16.31 12.71
N THR A 79 -18.00 16.52 11.55
CA THR A 79 -18.04 15.59 10.41
C THR A 79 -16.67 15.54 9.75
N ALA A 80 -16.27 14.35 9.33
CA ALA A 80 -14.99 14.10 8.69
C ALA A 80 -15.11 13.02 7.61
N SER A 81 -14.09 12.92 6.77
CA SER A 81 -13.98 11.91 5.73
C SER A 81 -12.58 11.31 5.78
N VAL A 82 -12.48 10.00 5.63
CA VAL A 82 -11.22 9.30 5.36
C VAL A 82 -11.17 9.02 3.87
N LEU A 83 -10.23 9.68 3.21
CA LEU A 83 -9.98 9.56 1.79
C LEU A 83 -8.97 8.45 1.57
N ALA A 84 -9.32 7.48 0.73
CA ALA A 84 -8.48 6.33 0.47
C ALA A 84 -8.18 6.24 -1.03
N TYR A 85 -6.92 6.36 -1.42
CA TYR A 85 -6.57 6.39 -2.84
C TYR A 85 -6.92 5.07 -3.54
N GLY A 86 -7.83 5.11 -4.52
CA GLY A 86 -8.29 3.94 -5.24
C GLY A 86 -9.32 3.07 -4.50
N MET A 87 -9.82 3.53 -3.35
CA MET A 87 -10.88 2.88 -2.57
C MET A 87 -12.05 3.83 -2.33
N ALA A 88 -13.12 3.34 -1.70
CA ALA A 88 -14.26 4.17 -1.34
C ALA A 88 -13.90 5.11 -0.20
N ASP A 89 -14.37 6.37 -0.28
CA ASP A 89 -14.23 7.34 0.80
C ASP A 89 -15.17 6.97 1.96
N LEU A 90 -14.66 7.00 3.18
CA LEU A 90 -15.44 6.73 4.38
C LEU A 90 -15.86 8.06 5.02
N ARG A 91 -17.16 8.30 5.10
CA ARG A 91 -17.70 9.46 5.82
C ARG A 91 -17.95 9.11 7.28
N LEU A 92 -17.47 9.98 8.16
CA LEU A 92 -17.65 9.92 9.61
C LEU A 92 -18.55 11.08 10.05
N ASP A 93 -19.70 10.74 10.64
CA ASP A 93 -20.58 11.72 11.27
C ASP A 93 -20.20 11.90 12.75
N GLN A 94 -20.94 12.71 13.49
CA GLN A 94 -20.63 13.08 14.88
C GLN A 94 -20.59 11.90 15.84
N ASN A 95 -19.75 11.99 16.88
CA ASN A 95 -19.59 10.97 17.94
C ASN A 95 -19.27 9.56 17.40
N THR A 96 -18.59 9.50 16.26
CA THR A 96 -18.15 8.25 15.63
C THR A 96 -16.71 7.99 16.03
N GLU A 97 -16.41 6.73 16.28
CA GLU A 97 -15.06 6.25 16.54
C GLU A 97 -14.74 5.12 15.55
N ILE A 98 -13.57 5.21 14.91
CA ILE A 98 -13.07 4.16 14.03
C ILE A 98 -11.61 3.86 14.35
N ILE A 99 -11.19 2.65 14.00
CA ILE A 99 -9.80 2.22 14.02
C ILE A 99 -9.43 1.86 12.59
N ILE A 100 -8.26 2.29 12.14
CA ILE A 100 -7.72 1.95 10.83
C ILE A 100 -7.04 0.58 10.94
N GLU A 101 -7.50 -0.40 10.16
CA GLU A 101 -6.97 -1.78 10.11
C GLU A 101 -6.26 -2.09 8.79
#